data_AF-A0A519UYQ7-F1
#
_entry.id   AF-A0A519UYQ7-F1
#
_cell.length_a   1.000
_cell.length_b   1.000
_cell.length_c   1.000
_cell.angle_alpha   90.00
_cell.angle_beta   90.00
_cell.angle_gamma   90.00
#
_symmetry.space_group_name_H-M   'P 1'
#
loop_
_entity.id
_entity.type
_entity.pdbx_description
1 polymer ?
#
loop_
_entity_poly.entity_id
_entity_poly.type
_entity_poly.pdbx_seq_one_letter_code
_entity_poly.pdbx_strand_id
1 'polypeptide(L)'
;MIFSILSSTHTKQVFALAALGLLAAAPARAQVRLPRLVSSGMVLQREQPVRIWGWAKAGELVTVAFQGKTYRATAATDGQWRVALPAMKAGGPYELKIDASNHLVLKDILVGDVWFCAGQSNMELPMRRVRDKYPQEVATANNPRIRQFDVPMRYAFTGPKADVTGGSWVALTPETVLGFSAVGYFFAKEINAKYQVPVGLIKVAVGGSPAEAWLSADALKQFPKYEQQSAPYKDSAAVAGIKQRESAAVADWYQRLHQADQGEAPGQPKWSSAGYDASAWPTMQVPGYWADQTPLGPVNGVLWFRKEVEVPAAMAGQAGRLELGTLVDADSTYINGQLVGTTAYQYPPRKYDFGPGVLKAGKNVITVRLISNGGRGGFTKEKTYQLTAGGQALDLRGPWQYKLGGTMPPTPGTTTFQYQPGGLYNGLVAPALPYAVKGVLWYQGESNVGRPADYYALTSSLVKDWRTHFQ
;
A
#
# COMPACT_ATOMS: atom_id res chain seq x y z
N MET A 1 -41.23 -55.71 20.89
CA MET A 1 -40.68 -55.94 22.24
C MET A 1 -40.35 -54.55 22.80
N ILE A 2 -41.24 -53.78 23.44
CA ILE A 2 -42.00 -53.97 24.69
C ILE A 2 -41.12 -54.47 25.84
N PHE A 3 -40.69 -53.54 26.71
CA PHE A 3 -40.64 -53.58 28.19
C PHE A 3 -40.53 -52.10 28.63
N SER A 4 -41.59 -51.50 29.20
CA SER A 4 -41.91 -51.37 30.65
C SER A 4 -40.90 -50.56 31.49
N ILE A 5 -41.23 -49.82 32.54
CA ILE A 5 -42.39 -49.02 33.01
C ILE A 5 -41.99 -48.56 34.45
N LEU A 6 -42.27 -47.28 34.76
CA LEU A 6 -42.61 -46.65 36.06
C LEU A 6 -41.61 -46.33 37.20
N SER A 7 -41.95 -45.15 37.77
CA SER A 7 -41.92 -44.71 39.19
C SER A 7 -40.67 -43.95 39.66
N SER A 8 -40.71 -42.83 40.40
CA SER A 8 -41.79 -42.03 40.99
C SER A 8 -41.25 -40.64 41.39
N THR A 9 -42.12 -39.62 41.33
CA THR A 9 -42.29 -38.45 42.22
C THR A 9 -41.11 -37.91 43.06
N HIS A 10 -40.84 -36.59 42.97
CA HIS A 10 -41.20 -35.63 44.03
C HIS A 10 -40.80 -34.18 43.68
N THR A 11 -41.80 -33.30 43.73
CA THR A 11 -41.71 -31.84 43.69
C THR A 11 -41.07 -31.30 44.97
N LYS A 12 -40.01 -30.48 44.86
CA LYS A 12 -39.63 -29.49 45.89
C LYS A 12 -39.09 -28.23 45.22
N GLN A 13 -39.84 -27.15 45.38
CA GLN A 13 -39.41 -25.78 45.14
C GLN A 13 -38.26 -25.43 46.08
N VAL A 14 -37.18 -24.86 45.56
CA VAL A 14 -36.12 -24.22 46.37
C VAL A 14 -35.83 -22.85 45.77
N PHE A 15 -36.08 -21.83 46.59
CA PHE A 15 -35.67 -20.45 46.42
C PHE A 15 -34.15 -20.36 46.17
N ALA A 16 -33.74 -19.76 45.05
CA ALA A 16 -32.35 -19.34 44.84
C ALA A 16 -32.26 -17.82 45.02
N LEU A 17 -31.54 -17.42 46.08
CA LEU A 17 -31.16 -16.03 46.37
C LEU A 17 -30.47 -15.39 45.16
N ALA A 18 -30.95 -14.20 44.78
CA ALA A 18 -30.27 -13.31 43.86
C ALA A 18 -29.02 -12.70 44.56
N ALA A 19 -27.83 -13.21 44.23
CA ALA A 19 -26.58 -12.54 44.55
C ALA A 19 -26.32 -11.46 43.49
N LEU A 20 -26.65 -10.20 43.81
CA LEU A 20 -26.25 -9.03 43.03
C LEU A 20 -24.73 -8.87 43.13
N GLY A 21 -24.00 -9.44 42.17
CA GLY A 21 -22.56 -9.20 42.02
C GLY A 21 -22.33 -7.78 41.51
N LEU A 22 -21.98 -6.85 42.40
CA LEU A 22 -21.35 -5.59 42.02
C LEU A 22 -19.99 -5.91 41.38
N LEU A 23 -19.96 -5.98 40.05
CA LEU A 23 -18.73 -5.87 39.28
C LEU A 23 -18.17 -4.46 39.47
N ALA A 24 -17.31 -4.30 40.47
CA ALA A 24 -16.43 -3.14 40.57
C ALA A 24 -15.48 -3.18 39.36
N ALA A 25 -15.85 -2.49 38.28
CA ALA A 25 -14.96 -2.26 37.16
C ALA A 25 -13.72 -1.54 37.70
N ALA A 26 -12.57 -2.23 37.71
CA ALA A 26 -11.30 -1.61 38.04
C ALA A 26 -11.15 -0.36 37.14
N PRO A 27 -10.83 0.81 37.70
CA PRO A 27 -10.73 2.02 36.90
C PRO A 27 -9.65 1.80 35.86
N ALA A 28 -10.05 1.77 34.58
CA ALA A 28 -9.10 1.73 33.47
C ALA A 28 -8.18 2.95 33.61
N ARG A 29 -6.92 2.72 33.98
CA ARG A 29 -5.92 3.78 34.03
C ARG A 29 -5.57 4.13 32.59
N ALA A 30 -6.18 5.21 32.08
CA ALA A 30 -5.83 5.75 30.78
C ALA A 30 -4.39 6.27 30.84
N GLN A 31 -3.45 5.49 30.30
CA GLN A 31 -2.03 5.86 30.20
C GLN A 31 -1.84 6.91 29.09
N VAL A 32 -0.75 7.69 29.19
CA VAL A 32 -0.35 8.58 28.08
C VAL A 32 -0.08 7.75 26.85
N ARG A 33 -0.70 8.15 25.74
CA ARG A 33 -0.52 7.58 24.39
C ARG A 33 -0.11 8.69 23.42
N LEU A 34 0.86 8.39 22.57
CA LEU A 34 1.30 9.29 21.51
C LEU A 34 0.66 8.92 20.16
N PRO A 35 0.51 9.90 19.24
CA PRO A 35 0.20 9.62 17.84
C PRO A 35 1.37 8.85 17.21
N ARG A 36 1.10 8.06 16.16
CA ARG A 36 2.13 7.22 15.54
C ARG A 36 3.32 8.03 14.99
N LEU A 37 3.05 9.24 14.50
CA LEU A 37 4.07 10.15 13.97
C LEU A 37 5.06 10.62 15.05
N VAL A 38 4.65 10.70 16.31
CA VAL A 38 5.53 11.04 17.43
C VAL A 38 6.06 9.75 18.05
N SER A 39 7.19 9.29 17.53
CA SER A 39 7.83 8.03 17.90
C SER A 39 9.36 8.11 17.78
N SER A 40 10.06 7.11 18.33
CA SER A 40 11.52 7.00 18.18
C SER A 40 11.91 7.01 16.71
N GLY A 41 13.07 7.61 16.41
CA GLY A 41 13.53 7.76 15.03
C GLY A 41 12.97 8.98 14.29
N MET A 42 12.05 9.75 14.89
CA MET A 42 11.45 10.91 14.21
C MET A 42 12.45 12.04 13.92
N VAL A 43 12.07 12.88 12.95
CA VAL A 43 12.76 14.15 12.66
C VAL A 43 11.83 15.30 12.98
N LEU A 44 12.18 16.13 13.97
CA LEU A 44 11.46 17.35 14.31
C LEU A 44 11.91 18.50 13.41
N GLN A 45 10.97 19.36 13.02
CA GLN A 45 11.26 20.52 12.19
C GLN A 45 12.10 21.58 12.94
N ARG A 46 13.17 22.05 12.31
CA ARG A 46 14.06 23.10 12.85
C ARG A 46 13.50 24.51 12.62
N GLU A 47 14.09 25.48 13.32
CA GLU A 47 13.92 26.93 13.08
C GLU A 47 12.49 27.48 13.21
N GLN A 48 11.58 26.69 13.77
CA GLN A 48 10.24 27.11 14.15
C GLN A 48 9.79 26.32 15.38
N PRO A 49 8.83 26.83 16.17
CA PRO A 49 8.24 26.06 17.25
C PRO A 49 7.61 24.77 16.72
N VAL A 50 7.77 23.68 17.47
CA VAL A 50 7.17 22.38 17.14
C VAL A 50 6.31 21.88 18.29
N ARG A 51 5.37 20.99 17.98
CA ARG A 51 4.43 20.45 18.96
C ARG A 51 4.81 19.01 19.28
N ILE A 52 4.72 18.65 20.54
CA ILE A 52 4.62 17.26 21.00
C ILE A 52 3.25 17.12 21.62
N TRP A 53 2.48 16.13 21.19
CA TRP A 53 1.09 15.98 21.58
C TRP A 53 0.73 14.52 21.76
N GLY A 54 -0.41 14.27 22.38
CA GLY A 54 -0.95 12.95 22.58
C GLY A 54 -2.27 12.98 23.31
N TRP A 55 -2.61 11.82 23.86
CA TRP A 55 -3.80 11.61 24.68
C TRP A 55 -3.37 11.12 26.06
N ALA A 56 -4.12 11.51 27.09
CA ALA A 56 -3.96 11.08 28.47
C ALA A 56 -5.33 11.14 29.17
N LYS A 57 -5.39 10.77 30.45
CA LYS A 57 -6.62 10.98 31.23
C LYS A 57 -6.89 12.48 31.36
N ALA A 58 -8.15 12.92 31.24
CA ALA A 58 -8.50 14.31 31.46
C ALA A 58 -8.00 14.83 32.83
N GLY A 59 -7.40 16.01 32.85
CA GLY A 59 -6.79 16.63 34.03
C GLY A 59 -5.41 16.08 34.42
N GLU A 60 -4.87 15.09 33.70
CA GLU A 60 -3.56 14.52 33.97
C GLU A 60 -2.43 15.49 33.58
N LEU A 61 -1.46 15.68 34.49
CA LEU A 61 -0.26 16.45 34.22
C LEU A 61 0.74 15.59 33.43
N VAL A 62 1.11 16.06 32.24
CA VAL A 62 2.13 15.46 31.38
C VAL A 62 3.37 16.36 31.39
N THR A 63 4.51 15.76 31.71
CA THR A 63 5.82 16.43 31.69
C THR A 63 6.64 15.89 30.53
N VAL A 64 7.17 16.77 29.68
CA VAL A 64 8.04 16.42 28.55
C VAL A 64 9.43 16.99 28.80
N ALA A 65 10.45 16.15 28.78
CA ALA A 65 11.85 16.57 28.86
C ALA A 65 12.53 16.39 27.50
N PHE A 66 13.14 17.45 26.98
CA PHE A 66 13.87 17.45 25.72
C PHE A 66 15.01 18.47 25.75
N GLN A 67 16.21 18.07 25.29
CA GLN A 67 17.42 18.92 25.28
C GLN A 67 17.70 19.63 26.62
N GLY A 68 17.55 18.92 27.75
CA GLY A 68 17.78 19.46 29.10
C GLY A 68 16.72 20.44 29.60
N LYS A 69 15.65 20.68 28.82
CA LYS A 69 14.52 21.53 29.20
C LYS A 69 13.29 20.68 29.53
N THR A 70 12.47 21.20 30.43
CA THR A 70 11.23 20.56 30.87
C THR A 70 10.03 21.42 30.47
N TYR A 71 9.03 20.77 29.88
CA TYR A 71 7.77 21.36 29.43
C TYR A 71 6.63 20.62 30.11
N ARG A 72 5.52 21.31 30.39
CA ARG A 72 4.36 20.70 31.06
C ARG A 72 3.08 21.08 30.36
N ALA A 73 2.15 20.14 30.32
CA ALA A 73 0.78 20.35 29.86
C ALA A 73 -0.18 19.54 30.72
N THR A 74 -1.38 20.04 30.91
CA THR A 74 -2.48 19.28 31.51
C THR A 74 -3.39 18.80 30.38
N ALA A 75 -3.74 17.52 30.38
CA ALA A 75 -4.68 16.98 29.40
C ALA A 75 -6.06 17.62 29.57
N ALA A 76 -6.64 18.07 28.47
CA ALA A 76 -7.95 18.69 28.43
C ALA A 76 -9.07 17.68 28.70
N THR A 77 -10.31 18.15 28.74
CA THR A 77 -11.49 17.32 29.01
C THR A 77 -11.74 16.24 27.96
N ASP A 78 -11.27 16.44 26.73
CA ASP A 78 -11.27 15.45 25.65
C ASP A 78 -10.05 14.50 25.68
N GLY A 79 -9.22 14.62 26.72
CA GLY A 79 -8.00 13.83 26.92
C GLY A 79 -6.80 14.28 26.09
N GLN A 80 -6.92 15.30 25.23
CA GLN A 80 -5.81 15.77 24.42
C GLN A 80 -4.85 16.64 25.25
N TRP A 81 -3.55 16.48 25.01
CA TRP A 81 -2.53 17.36 25.58
C TRP A 81 -1.51 17.72 24.50
N ARG A 82 -0.84 18.87 24.69
CA ARG A 82 0.26 19.30 23.83
C ARG A 82 1.22 20.21 24.59
N VAL A 83 2.50 20.10 24.28
CA VAL A 83 3.53 21.08 24.64
C VAL A 83 4.13 21.69 23.37
N ALA A 84 4.49 22.97 23.46
CA ALA A 84 5.26 23.65 22.42
C ALA A 84 6.74 23.62 22.79
N LEU A 85 7.56 23.01 21.93
CA LEU A 85 9.01 23.15 21.97
C LEU A 85 9.40 24.40 21.17
N PRO A 86 10.33 25.23 21.66
CA PRO A 86 10.76 26.43 20.94
C PRO A 86 11.48 26.06 19.65
N ALA A 87 11.77 27.06 18.81
CA ALA A 87 12.61 26.88 17.64
C ALA A 87 13.99 26.31 18.03
N MET A 88 14.45 25.31 17.29
CA MET A 88 15.70 24.59 17.56
C MET A 88 16.60 24.61 16.33
N LYS A 89 17.91 24.58 16.55
CA LYS A 89 18.90 24.35 15.50
C LYS A 89 18.90 22.86 15.11
N ALA A 90 19.32 22.58 13.88
CA ALA A 90 19.49 21.21 13.42
C ALA A 90 20.50 20.44 14.30
N GLY A 91 20.27 19.15 14.50
CA GLY A 91 21.16 18.30 15.29
C GLY A 91 20.53 16.98 15.73
N GLY A 92 21.12 16.37 16.75
CA GLY A 92 20.76 15.06 17.28
C GLY A 92 21.84 14.00 17.02
N PRO A 93 21.61 12.75 17.42
CA PRO A 93 20.38 12.24 18.01
C PRO A 93 20.14 12.74 19.44
N TYR A 94 18.88 12.99 19.78
CA TYR A 94 18.41 13.36 21.11
C TYR A 94 17.46 12.31 21.69
N GLU A 95 17.25 12.38 22.99
CA GLU A 95 16.22 11.63 23.71
C GLU A 95 15.11 12.59 24.17
N LEU A 96 13.86 12.15 24.03
CA LEU A 96 12.67 12.84 24.54
C LEU A 96 11.98 11.93 25.54
N LYS A 97 11.79 12.41 26.77
CA LYS A 97 11.10 11.68 27.84
C LYS A 97 9.75 12.31 28.10
N ILE A 98 8.75 11.47 28.33
CA ILE A 98 7.41 11.89 28.72
C ILE A 98 7.04 11.16 30.00
N ASP A 99 6.76 11.93 31.04
CA ASP A 99 6.43 11.49 32.38
C ASP A 99 5.01 11.91 32.73
N ALA A 100 4.19 10.94 33.10
CA ALA A 100 2.82 11.09 33.59
C ALA A 100 2.45 9.87 34.46
N SER A 101 1.26 9.29 34.31
CA SER A 101 0.91 7.99 34.91
C SER A 101 1.76 6.81 34.40
N ASN A 102 2.45 7.00 33.27
CA ASN A 102 3.48 6.11 32.71
C ASN A 102 4.70 6.94 32.27
N HIS A 103 5.82 6.24 32.03
CA HIS A 103 7.06 6.81 31.53
C HIS A 103 7.31 6.32 30.09
N LEU A 104 7.47 7.24 29.15
CA LEU A 104 7.81 6.95 27.76
C LEU A 104 9.15 7.59 27.41
N VAL A 105 10.00 6.85 26.69
CA VAL A 105 11.28 7.35 26.20
C VAL A 105 11.33 7.16 24.69
N LEU A 106 11.34 8.28 23.96
CA LEU A 106 11.58 8.30 22.53
C LEU A 106 13.06 8.57 22.28
N LYS A 107 13.69 7.67 21.54
CA LYS A 107 15.13 7.69 21.26
C LYS A 107 15.39 8.10 19.83
N ASP A 108 16.64 8.50 19.59
CA ASP A 108 17.14 8.78 18.25
C ASP A 108 16.29 9.84 17.54
N ILE A 109 16.06 10.98 18.18
CA ILE A 109 15.32 12.10 17.59
C ILE A 109 16.30 13.05 16.91
N LEU A 110 16.05 13.36 15.64
CA LEU A 110 16.77 14.39 14.92
C LEU A 110 15.97 15.69 14.90
N VAL A 111 16.68 16.81 14.79
CA VAL A 111 16.09 18.11 14.46
C VAL A 111 16.63 18.52 13.08
N GLY A 112 15.75 18.78 12.11
CA GLY A 112 16.11 18.96 10.70
C GLY A 112 14.98 19.55 9.85
N ASP A 113 15.08 19.39 8.53
CA ASP A 113 14.04 19.82 7.58
C ASP A 113 13.06 18.68 7.32
N VAL A 114 11.79 18.89 7.66
CA VAL A 114 10.71 17.90 7.50
C VAL A 114 9.86 18.25 6.29
N TRP A 115 9.66 17.30 5.39
CA TRP A 115 8.89 17.48 4.16
C TRP A 115 7.69 16.55 4.14
N PHE A 116 6.52 17.12 3.82
CA PHE A 116 5.29 16.37 3.61
C PHE A 116 5.20 15.96 2.13
N CYS A 117 5.35 14.68 1.84
CA CYS A 117 5.45 14.14 0.49
C CYS A 117 4.11 13.53 0.08
N ALA A 118 3.31 14.24 -0.71
CA ALA A 118 1.93 13.87 -0.99
C ALA A 118 1.54 13.86 -2.48
N GLY A 119 0.41 13.21 -2.77
CA GLY A 119 -0.19 13.13 -4.09
C GLY A 119 -0.26 11.70 -4.63
N GLN A 120 -0.12 11.53 -5.95
CA GLN A 120 -0.41 10.29 -6.66
C GLN A 120 0.85 9.48 -7.07
N SER A 121 0.61 8.46 -7.90
CA SER A 121 1.53 7.47 -8.51
C SER A 121 3.03 7.69 -8.31
N ASN A 122 3.65 8.73 -8.88
CA ASN A 122 5.11 8.87 -8.80
C ASN A 122 5.63 9.27 -7.42
N MET A 123 4.83 9.96 -6.60
CA MET A 123 5.17 10.16 -5.20
C MET A 123 5.04 8.86 -4.40
N GLU A 124 4.11 7.98 -4.78
CA GLU A 124 3.96 6.66 -4.15
C GLU A 124 5.05 5.67 -4.62
N LEU A 125 5.57 5.83 -5.84
CA LEU A 125 6.49 4.92 -6.50
C LEU A 125 7.70 4.60 -5.61
N PRO A 126 7.86 3.35 -5.14
CA PRO A 126 8.96 3.01 -4.24
C PRO A 126 10.27 2.78 -5.00
N MET A 127 11.41 3.03 -4.35
CA MET A 127 12.74 2.74 -4.91
C MET A 127 12.91 1.29 -5.36
N ARG A 128 12.25 0.33 -4.71
CA ARG A 128 12.16 -1.06 -5.18
C ARG A 128 11.78 -1.19 -6.66
N ARG A 129 10.89 -0.34 -7.16
CA ARG A 129 10.43 -0.40 -8.57
C ARG A 129 11.43 0.18 -9.56
N VAL A 130 12.40 0.96 -9.09
CA VAL A 130 13.45 1.57 -9.90
C VAL A 130 14.85 1.05 -9.59
N ARG A 131 14.98 0.06 -8.69
CA ARG A 131 16.26 -0.50 -8.23
C ARG A 131 17.15 -1.00 -9.37
N ASP A 132 16.58 -1.57 -10.42
CA ASP A 132 17.37 -2.10 -11.54
C ASP A 132 17.91 -0.98 -12.44
N LYS A 133 17.25 0.18 -12.45
CA LYS A 133 17.74 1.40 -13.12
C LYS A 133 18.81 2.10 -12.28
N TYR A 134 18.72 1.98 -10.95
CA TYR A 134 19.62 2.65 -10.01
C TYR A 134 20.25 1.66 -9.00
N PRO A 135 20.99 0.63 -9.46
CA PRO A 135 21.52 -0.40 -8.58
C PRO A 135 22.55 0.15 -7.59
N GLN A 136 23.41 1.07 -8.06
CA GLN A 136 24.42 1.73 -7.23
C GLN A 136 23.80 2.65 -6.17
N GLU A 137 22.72 3.35 -6.52
CA GLU A 137 21.98 4.18 -5.55
C GLU A 137 21.44 3.33 -4.40
N VAL A 138 20.85 2.18 -4.70
CA VAL A 138 20.36 1.26 -3.66
C VAL A 138 21.51 0.72 -2.81
N ALA A 139 22.59 0.23 -3.44
CA ALA A 139 23.71 -0.38 -2.73
C ALA A 139 24.44 0.59 -1.78
N THR A 140 24.49 1.87 -2.15
CA THR A 140 25.23 2.90 -1.41
C THR A 140 24.36 3.78 -0.51
N ALA A 141 23.04 3.57 -0.48
CA ALA A 141 22.10 4.39 0.28
C ALA A 141 22.26 4.21 1.80
N ASN A 142 23.29 4.80 2.40
CA ASN A 142 23.54 4.70 3.83
C ASN A 142 23.75 6.10 4.44
N ASN A 143 22.67 6.69 4.96
CA ASN A 143 22.71 7.98 5.62
C ASN A 143 21.57 8.10 6.63
N PRO A 144 21.79 7.74 7.91
CA PRO A 144 20.73 7.70 8.91
C PRO A 144 20.15 9.08 9.29
N ARG A 145 20.73 10.18 8.75
CA ARG A 145 20.18 11.54 8.87
C ARG A 145 19.05 11.81 7.89
N ILE A 146 18.80 10.93 6.93
CA ILE A 146 17.61 10.92 6.07
C ILE A 146 16.66 9.84 6.58
N ARG A 147 15.40 10.21 6.83
CA ARG A 147 14.41 9.29 7.40
C ARG A 147 13.06 9.46 6.72
N GLN A 148 12.31 8.36 6.60
CA GLN A 148 10.94 8.39 6.09
C GLN A 148 9.98 7.78 7.12
N PHE A 149 8.80 8.38 7.24
CA PHE A 149 7.61 7.77 7.81
C PHE A 149 6.63 7.50 6.66
N ASP A 150 6.34 6.23 6.38
CA ASP A 150 5.33 5.87 5.38
C ASP A 150 3.95 5.76 6.06
N VAL A 151 3.01 6.63 5.68
CA VAL A 151 1.67 6.64 6.24
C VAL A 151 0.80 5.62 5.49
N PRO A 152 0.29 4.56 6.14
CA PRO A 152 -0.58 3.61 5.48
C PRO A 152 -1.86 4.28 4.97
N MET A 153 -2.26 3.94 3.75
CA MET A 153 -3.45 4.53 3.11
C MET A 153 -4.70 4.30 3.96
N ARG A 154 -5.42 5.39 4.24
CA ARG A 154 -6.73 5.42 4.90
C ARG A 154 -7.54 6.55 4.30
N TYR A 155 -8.75 6.26 3.85
CA TYR A 155 -9.75 7.29 3.60
C TYR A 155 -10.78 7.34 4.75
N ALA A 156 -11.40 8.50 4.93
CA ALA A 156 -12.46 8.70 5.89
C ALA A 156 -13.48 9.73 5.40
N PHE A 157 -14.76 9.36 5.40
CA PHE A 157 -15.85 10.25 4.98
C PHE A 157 -16.69 10.80 6.13
N THR A 158 -16.53 10.23 7.33
CA THR A 158 -17.18 10.68 8.57
C THR A 158 -16.46 11.83 9.26
N GLY A 159 -15.47 12.43 8.58
CA GLY A 159 -14.67 13.53 9.08
C GLY A 159 -13.22 13.17 9.46
N PRO A 160 -12.44 14.20 9.83
CA PRO A 160 -11.02 14.08 10.13
C PRO A 160 -10.69 13.02 11.18
N LYS A 161 -9.56 12.33 11.00
CA LYS A 161 -9.03 11.40 11.98
C LYS A 161 -7.91 12.07 12.78
N ALA A 162 -7.81 11.68 14.05
CA ALA A 162 -6.86 12.27 14.99
C ALA A 162 -5.47 11.60 14.96
N ASP A 163 -5.36 10.42 14.33
CA ASP A 163 -4.13 9.65 14.23
C ASP A 163 -4.12 8.82 12.93
N VAL A 164 -2.92 8.50 12.45
CA VAL A 164 -2.71 7.57 11.35
C VAL A 164 -2.86 6.12 11.84
N THR A 165 -3.15 5.18 10.93
CA THR A 165 -3.41 3.78 11.29
C THR A 165 -2.15 2.96 11.59
N GLY A 166 -0.99 3.42 11.17
CA GLY A 166 0.29 2.74 11.36
C GLY A 166 1.46 3.53 10.78
N GLY A 167 2.56 2.83 10.51
CA GLY A 167 3.82 3.41 10.04
C GLY A 167 4.85 3.53 11.16
N SER A 168 6.09 3.76 10.77
CA SER A 168 7.23 3.98 11.65
C SER A 168 8.28 4.82 10.94
N TRP A 169 9.06 5.59 11.70
CA TRP A 169 10.23 6.26 11.16
C TRP A 169 11.32 5.24 10.86
N VAL A 170 11.82 5.25 9.62
CA VAL A 170 12.92 4.40 9.17
C VAL A 170 14.08 5.25 8.68
N ALA A 171 15.27 4.94 9.17
CA ALA A 171 16.51 5.55 8.70
C ALA A 171 16.92 4.99 7.33
N LEU A 172 17.58 5.80 6.51
CA LEU A 172 18.04 5.39 5.19
C LEU A 172 19.25 4.45 5.28
N THR A 173 19.04 3.23 4.79
CA THR A 173 20.01 2.14 4.65
C THR A 173 19.80 1.45 3.29
N PRO A 174 20.76 0.64 2.79
CA PRO A 174 20.59 -0.09 1.54
C PRO A 174 19.36 -1.01 1.53
N GLU A 175 18.94 -1.51 2.69
CA GLU A 175 17.75 -2.34 2.83
C GLU A 175 16.46 -1.50 2.86
N THR A 176 16.44 -0.45 3.69
CA THR A 176 15.24 0.37 3.91
C THR A 176 14.93 1.29 2.74
N VAL A 177 15.94 1.73 1.97
CA VAL A 177 15.75 2.62 0.81
C VAL A 177 14.73 2.04 -0.16
N LEU A 178 14.63 0.72 -0.29
CA LEU A 178 13.69 0.04 -1.18
C LEU A 178 12.21 0.42 -0.91
N GLY A 179 11.87 0.80 0.33
CA GLY A 179 10.54 1.28 0.72
C GLY A 179 10.35 2.80 0.64
N PHE A 180 11.40 3.56 0.34
CA PHE A 180 11.30 5.02 0.20
C PHE A 180 10.56 5.38 -1.09
N SER A 181 9.80 6.48 -1.06
CA SER A 181 9.36 7.15 -2.30
C SER A 181 10.60 7.47 -3.14
N ALA A 182 10.61 7.09 -4.42
CA ALA A 182 11.74 7.38 -5.30
C ALA A 182 11.93 8.90 -5.46
N VAL A 183 10.84 9.64 -5.69
CA VAL A 183 10.88 11.11 -5.77
C VAL A 183 11.34 11.71 -4.45
N GLY A 184 10.76 11.26 -3.33
CA GLY A 184 11.13 11.74 -1.99
C GLY A 184 12.60 11.45 -1.63
N TYR A 185 13.10 10.27 -1.98
CA TYR A 185 14.48 9.84 -1.75
C TYR A 185 15.48 10.74 -2.48
N PHE A 186 15.33 10.91 -3.80
CA PHE A 186 16.28 11.71 -4.57
C PHE A 186 16.27 13.18 -4.13
N PHE A 187 15.09 13.72 -3.84
CA PHE A 187 14.95 15.04 -3.23
C PHE A 187 15.71 15.13 -1.90
N ALA A 188 15.44 14.22 -0.96
CA ALA A 188 16.05 14.22 0.37
C ALA A 188 17.58 14.06 0.31
N LYS A 189 18.08 13.19 -0.58
CA LYS A 189 19.50 13.01 -0.83
C LYS A 189 20.15 14.32 -1.25
N GLU A 190 19.56 15.01 -2.21
CA GLU A 190 20.11 16.26 -2.74
C GLU A 190 20.09 17.39 -1.71
N ILE A 191 18.97 17.61 -1.01
CA ILE A 191 18.88 18.68 -0.02
C ILE A 191 19.72 18.39 1.22
N ASN A 192 19.85 17.12 1.63
CA ASN A 192 20.73 16.73 2.73
C ASN A 192 22.20 16.96 2.34
N ALA A 193 22.61 16.57 1.13
CA ALA A 193 23.97 16.78 0.64
C ALA A 193 24.30 18.29 0.51
N LYS A 194 23.35 19.10 0.04
CA LYS A 194 23.55 20.54 -0.14
C LYS A 194 23.63 21.29 1.19
N TYR A 195 22.70 21.04 2.10
CA TYR A 195 22.54 21.85 3.31
C TYR A 195 23.14 21.20 4.57
N GLN A 196 23.53 19.93 4.51
CA GLN A 196 24.09 19.17 5.63
C GLN A 196 23.18 19.12 6.87
N VAL A 197 21.86 19.21 6.65
CA VAL A 197 20.79 19.19 7.66
C VAL A 197 20.05 17.86 7.61
N PRO A 198 19.66 17.23 8.74
CA PRO A 198 18.84 16.02 8.72
C PRO A 198 17.53 16.23 7.98
N VAL A 199 17.03 15.21 7.28
CA VAL A 199 15.81 15.30 6.48
C VAL A 199 14.81 14.25 6.93
N GLY A 200 13.61 14.69 7.28
CA GLY A 200 12.46 13.83 7.54
C GLY A 200 11.48 13.89 6.38
N LEU A 201 11.02 12.74 5.89
CA LEU A 201 9.97 12.63 4.89
C LEU A 201 8.74 12.01 5.53
N ILE A 202 7.60 12.69 5.50
CA ILE A 202 6.31 12.11 5.83
C ILE A 202 5.64 11.77 4.50
N LYS A 203 5.70 10.50 4.10
CA LYS A 203 5.14 10.02 2.83
C LYS A 203 3.65 9.76 3.00
N VAL A 204 2.86 10.49 2.23
CA VAL A 204 1.39 10.45 2.21
C VAL A 204 0.92 10.44 0.77
N ALA A 205 1.14 9.32 0.06
CA ALA A 205 0.87 9.22 -1.37
C ALA A 205 -0.06 8.04 -1.69
N VAL A 206 -0.99 8.25 -2.61
CA VAL A 206 -1.99 7.26 -3.03
C VAL A 206 -2.11 7.27 -4.56
N GLY A 207 -1.70 6.19 -5.21
CA GLY A 207 -1.72 6.03 -6.67
C GLY A 207 -3.07 6.37 -7.29
N GLY A 208 -3.05 7.15 -8.37
CA GLY A 208 -4.22 7.56 -9.14
C GLY A 208 -5.26 8.40 -8.41
N SER A 209 -5.02 8.86 -7.19
CA SER A 209 -5.96 9.74 -6.50
C SER A 209 -6.14 11.09 -7.22
N PRO A 210 -7.37 11.56 -7.45
CA PRO A 210 -7.64 12.88 -8.02
C PRO A 210 -7.58 13.98 -6.94
N ALA A 211 -7.39 15.24 -7.34
CA ALA A 211 -7.18 16.37 -6.42
C ALA A 211 -8.30 16.54 -5.39
N GLU A 212 -9.56 16.33 -5.78
CA GLU A 212 -10.74 16.47 -4.92
C GLU A 212 -10.73 15.52 -3.71
N ALA A 213 -10.02 14.39 -3.78
CA ALA A 213 -9.89 13.46 -2.65
C ALA A 213 -9.08 14.05 -1.47
N TRP A 214 -8.28 15.08 -1.74
CA TRP A 214 -7.29 15.67 -0.84
C TRP A 214 -7.70 17.03 -0.26
N LEU A 215 -8.88 17.53 -0.61
CA LEU A 215 -9.41 18.78 -0.09
C LEU A 215 -10.08 18.61 1.28
N SER A 216 -9.93 19.61 2.15
CA SER A 216 -10.73 19.70 3.37
C SER A 216 -12.23 19.84 3.05
N ALA A 217 -13.07 19.58 4.06
CA ALA A 217 -14.51 19.83 3.93
C ALA A 217 -14.81 21.30 3.62
N ASP A 218 -14.04 22.24 4.16
CA ASP A 218 -14.22 23.67 3.90
C ASP A 218 -13.79 24.06 2.49
N ALA A 219 -12.69 23.50 1.98
CA ALA A 219 -12.27 23.71 0.60
C ALA A 219 -13.26 23.11 -0.40
N LEU A 220 -13.86 21.96 -0.09
CA LEU A 220 -14.86 21.30 -0.96
C LEU A 220 -16.14 22.12 -1.16
N LYS A 221 -16.51 23.00 -0.22
CA LYS A 221 -17.68 23.90 -0.36
C LYS A 221 -17.61 24.80 -1.61
N GLN A 222 -16.41 25.05 -2.12
CA GLN A 222 -16.21 25.81 -3.36
C GLN A 222 -16.59 25.00 -4.61
N PHE A 223 -16.86 23.71 -4.46
CA PHE A 223 -17.12 22.77 -5.56
C PHE A 223 -18.35 21.90 -5.30
N PRO A 224 -19.59 22.43 -5.47
CA PRO A 224 -20.83 21.72 -5.13
C PRO A 224 -20.98 20.34 -5.78
N LYS A 225 -20.47 20.17 -7.00
CA LYS A 225 -20.40 18.88 -7.71
C LYS A 225 -19.67 17.80 -6.88
N TYR A 226 -18.53 18.13 -6.29
CA TYR A 226 -17.73 17.19 -5.51
C TYR A 226 -18.31 16.97 -4.12
N GLU A 227 -18.98 17.97 -3.52
CA GLU A 227 -19.74 17.75 -2.30
C GLU A 227 -20.89 16.75 -2.51
N GLN A 228 -21.67 16.93 -3.59
CA GLN A 228 -22.74 16.01 -3.95
C GLN A 228 -22.21 14.60 -4.21
N GLN A 229 -21.08 14.47 -4.92
CA GLN A 229 -20.41 13.18 -5.12
C GLN A 229 -20.00 12.51 -3.79
N SER A 230 -19.56 13.28 -2.80
CA SER A 230 -19.12 12.74 -1.51
C SER A 230 -20.28 12.29 -0.60
N ALA A 231 -21.48 12.82 -0.81
CA ALA A 231 -22.60 12.69 0.12
C ALA A 231 -22.99 11.23 0.46
N PRO A 232 -23.07 10.29 -0.51
CA PRO A 232 -23.41 8.90 -0.20
C PRO A 232 -22.40 8.19 0.70
N TYR A 233 -21.15 8.65 0.72
CA TYR A 233 -20.07 8.00 1.46
C TYR A 233 -19.97 8.45 2.92
N LYS A 234 -20.68 9.52 3.31
CA LYS A 234 -20.72 10.01 4.70
C LYS A 234 -21.39 9.01 5.65
N ASP A 235 -22.22 8.11 5.14
CA ASP A 235 -22.77 6.99 5.89
C ASP A 235 -21.82 5.77 5.83
N SER A 236 -21.24 5.44 6.98
CA SER A 236 -20.35 4.28 7.11
C SER A 236 -21.05 2.94 6.87
N ALA A 237 -22.35 2.82 7.16
CA ALA A 237 -23.11 1.59 6.92
C ALA A 237 -23.34 1.40 5.41
N ALA A 238 -23.69 2.47 4.69
CA ALA A 238 -23.77 2.45 3.22
C ALA A 238 -22.43 2.04 2.58
N VAL A 239 -21.31 2.64 3.03
CA VAL A 239 -19.97 2.28 2.55
C VAL A 239 -19.64 0.82 2.82
N ALA A 240 -19.94 0.30 4.02
CA ALA A 240 -19.72 -1.10 4.37
C ALA A 240 -20.56 -2.04 3.48
N GLY A 241 -21.83 -1.70 3.24
CA GLY A 241 -22.72 -2.47 2.37
C GLY A 241 -22.24 -2.50 0.91
N ILE A 242 -21.75 -1.37 0.37
CA ILE A 242 -21.14 -1.33 -0.98
C ILE A 242 -19.94 -2.27 -1.04
N LYS A 243 -19.00 -2.14 -0.09
CA LYS A 243 -17.79 -3.00 -0.03
C LYS A 243 -18.15 -4.48 0.02
N GLN A 244 -19.11 -4.86 0.86
CA GLN A 244 -19.51 -6.25 1.01
C GLN A 244 -20.09 -6.80 -0.28
N ARG A 245 -21.02 -6.08 -0.92
CA ARG A 245 -21.64 -6.50 -2.19
C ARG A 245 -20.62 -6.60 -3.32
N GLU A 246 -19.78 -5.58 -3.50
CA GLU A 246 -18.77 -5.55 -4.56
C GLU A 246 -17.72 -6.65 -4.34
N SER A 247 -17.25 -6.85 -3.11
CA SER A 247 -16.28 -7.92 -2.79
C SER A 247 -16.86 -9.30 -3.03
N ALA A 248 -18.14 -9.53 -2.68
CA ALA A 248 -18.83 -10.79 -2.96
C ALA A 248 -18.98 -11.04 -4.46
N ALA A 249 -19.33 -10.01 -5.24
CA ALA A 249 -19.44 -10.12 -6.70
C ALA A 249 -18.10 -10.43 -7.37
N VAL A 250 -17.01 -9.78 -6.94
CA VAL A 250 -15.66 -10.07 -7.44
C VAL A 250 -15.22 -11.48 -7.03
N ALA A 251 -15.49 -11.91 -5.79
CA ALA A 251 -15.15 -13.26 -5.32
C ALA A 251 -15.88 -14.34 -6.13
N ASP A 252 -17.18 -14.18 -6.37
CA ASP A 252 -17.98 -15.08 -7.22
C ASP A 252 -17.44 -15.11 -8.66
N TRP A 253 -17.06 -13.97 -9.23
CA TRP A 253 -16.42 -13.91 -10.55
C TRP A 253 -15.14 -14.74 -10.59
N TYR A 254 -14.23 -14.59 -9.62
CA TYR A 254 -12.99 -15.38 -9.59
C TYR A 254 -13.26 -16.86 -9.34
N GLN A 255 -14.23 -17.22 -8.49
CA GLN A 255 -14.62 -18.62 -8.28
C GLN A 255 -15.08 -19.26 -9.59
N ARG A 256 -15.95 -18.58 -10.35
CA ARG A 256 -16.40 -19.05 -11.67
C ARG A 256 -15.26 -19.13 -12.68
N LEU A 257 -14.36 -18.14 -12.70
CA LEU A 257 -13.17 -18.17 -13.55
C LEU A 257 -12.32 -19.43 -13.26
N HIS A 258 -12.08 -19.74 -11.99
CA HIS A 258 -11.28 -20.92 -11.60
C HIS A 258 -11.96 -22.23 -11.99
N GLN A 259 -13.28 -22.32 -11.93
CA GLN A 259 -14.04 -23.48 -12.39
C GLN A 259 -14.02 -23.62 -13.93
N ALA A 260 -14.04 -22.49 -14.64
CA ALA A 260 -14.03 -22.46 -16.09
C ALA A 260 -12.63 -22.70 -16.69
N ASP A 261 -11.56 -22.57 -15.90
CA ASP A 261 -10.18 -22.68 -16.37
C ASP A 261 -9.76 -24.13 -16.65
N GLN A 262 -9.83 -24.52 -17.92
CA GLN A 262 -9.41 -25.84 -18.39
C GLN A 262 -7.94 -26.17 -18.09
N GLY A 263 -7.08 -25.17 -17.89
CA GLY A 263 -5.67 -25.38 -17.55
C GLY A 263 -5.43 -25.85 -16.12
N GLU A 264 -6.42 -25.68 -15.24
CA GLU A 264 -6.42 -26.11 -13.83
C GLU A 264 -7.54 -27.13 -13.54
N ALA A 265 -8.19 -27.68 -14.57
CA ALA A 265 -9.32 -28.59 -14.40
C ALA A 265 -8.96 -29.82 -13.53
N PRO A 266 -9.76 -30.14 -12.49
CA PRO A 266 -9.51 -31.31 -11.65
C PRO A 266 -9.45 -32.61 -12.45
N GLY A 267 -8.49 -33.47 -12.13
CA GLY A 267 -8.32 -34.77 -12.78
C GLY A 267 -7.67 -34.72 -14.17
N GLN A 268 -7.35 -33.53 -14.68
CA GLN A 268 -6.60 -33.36 -15.93
C GLN A 268 -5.14 -32.94 -15.65
N PRO A 269 -4.19 -33.28 -16.54
CA PRO A 269 -2.83 -32.74 -16.43
C PRO A 269 -2.84 -31.22 -16.49
N LYS A 270 -2.26 -30.55 -15.49
CA LYS A 270 -2.16 -29.09 -15.45
C LYS A 270 -1.33 -28.58 -16.63
N TRP A 271 -1.79 -27.52 -17.29
CA TRP A 271 -1.08 -26.93 -18.43
C TRP A 271 0.24 -26.25 -18.01
N SER A 272 0.42 -25.93 -16.72
CA SER A 272 1.69 -25.48 -16.16
C SER A 272 2.76 -26.56 -16.07
N SER A 273 2.39 -27.85 -16.10
CA SER A 273 3.31 -28.97 -15.91
C SER A 273 4.40 -29.01 -16.98
N ALA A 274 5.64 -29.31 -16.59
CA ALA A 274 6.78 -29.38 -17.51
C ALA A 274 6.57 -30.33 -18.69
N GLY A 275 5.91 -31.47 -18.45
CA GLY A 275 5.65 -32.52 -19.43
C GLY A 275 4.36 -32.35 -20.23
N TYR A 276 3.61 -31.26 -20.06
CA TYR A 276 2.37 -31.05 -20.81
C TYR A 276 2.68 -30.84 -22.30
N ASP A 277 2.01 -31.61 -23.17
CA ASP A 277 2.13 -31.47 -24.61
C ASP A 277 1.22 -30.34 -25.13
N ALA A 278 1.86 -29.26 -25.56
CA ALA A 278 1.22 -28.08 -26.16
C ALA A 278 1.49 -27.95 -27.66
N SER A 279 1.96 -29.01 -28.33
CA SER A 279 2.30 -29.00 -29.76
C SER A 279 1.13 -28.56 -30.65
N ALA A 280 -0.10 -28.88 -30.26
CA ALA A 280 -1.32 -28.49 -30.98
C ALA A 280 -1.80 -27.05 -30.69
N TRP A 281 -1.14 -26.30 -29.79
CA TRP A 281 -1.56 -24.95 -29.46
C TRP A 281 -1.15 -23.98 -30.56
N PRO A 282 -2.04 -23.08 -31.02
CA PRO A 282 -1.67 -22.02 -31.95
C PRO A 282 -0.64 -21.08 -31.31
N THR A 283 0.04 -20.30 -32.14
CA THR A 283 1.06 -19.35 -31.68
C THR A 283 0.66 -17.89 -31.91
N MET A 284 1.10 -17.00 -31.03
CA MET A 284 1.07 -15.55 -31.25
C MET A 284 2.43 -14.91 -30.93
N GLN A 285 2.64 -13.67 -31.38
CA GLN A 285 3.88 -12.96 -31.13
C GLN A 285 3.84 -12.28 -29.76
N VAL A 286 4.90 -12.47 -28.98
CA VAL A 286 5.14 -11.80 -27.70
C VAL A 286 6.36 -10.87 -27.84
N PRO A 287 6.24 -9.58 -27.47
CA PRO A 287 5.07 -8.93 -26.90
C PRO A 287 3.94 -8.68 -27.91
N GLY A 288 2.72 -8.61 -27.39
CA GLY A 288 1.50 -8.54 -28.19
C GLY A 288 0.24 -8.74 -27.37
N TYR A 289 -0.89 -8.29 -27.90
CA TYR A 289 -2.22 -8.47 -27.30
C TYR A 289 -3.01 -9.50 -28.11
N TRP A 290 -3.68 -10.44 -27.44
CA TRP A 290 -4.37 -11.53 -28.14
C TRP A 290 -5.57 -11.02 -28.95
N ALA A 291 -6.22 -9.94 -28.51
CA ALA A 291 -7.37 -9.39 -29.22
C ALA A 291 -6.99 -8.85 -30.60
N ASP A 292 -5.72 -8.47 -30.79
CA ASP A 292 -5.20 -7.90 -32.02
C ASP A 292 -4.57 -8.96 -32.95
N GLN A 293 -4.17 -10.12 -32.40
CA GLN A 293 -3.34 -11.10 -33.11
C GLN A 293 -3.99 -12.48 -33.29
N THR A 294 -5.11 -12.74 -32.61
CA THR A 294 -5.71 -14.09 -32.58
C THR A 294 -7.18 -14.04 -33.00
N PRO A 295 -7.72 -15.14 -33.55
CA PRO A 295 -9.16 -15.24 -33.85
C PRO A 295 -10.08 -15.11 -32.64
N LEU A 296 -9.55 -15.10 -31.41
CA LEU A 296 -10.33 -14.98 -30.18
C LEU A 296 -10.96 -13.58 -30.02
N GLY A 297 -10.35 -12.55 -30.61
CA GLY A 297 -10.79 -11.16 -30.43
C GLY A 297 -10.74 -10.71 -28.95
N PRO A 298 -11.55 -9.72 -28.56
CA PRO A 298 -11.55 -9.19 -27.20
C PRO A 298 -12.28 -10.14 -26.24
N VAL A 299 -11.54 -11.06 -25.62
CA VAL A 299 -12.06 -12.05 -24.67
C VAL A 299 -11.58 -11.76 -23.23
N ASN A 300 -12.53 -11.78 -22.29
CA ASN A 300 -12.26 -11.80 -20.85
C ASN A 300 -12.16 -13.25 -20.37
N GLY A 301 -11.39 -13.47 -19.31
CA GLY A 301 -11.19 -14.79 -18.73
C GLY A 301 -9.71 -15.10 -18.57
N VAL A 302 -9.31 -16.32 -18.90
CA VAL A 302 -7.93 -16.79 -18.72
C VAL A 302 -7.38 -17.37 -20.02
N LEU A 303 -6.21 -16.89 -20.40
CA LEU A 303 -5.39 -17.45 -21.46
C LEU A 303 -4.10 -17.98 -20.87
N TRP A 304 -3.65 -19.10 -21.42
CA TRP A 304 -2.39 -19.72 -21.10
C TRP A 304 -1.41 -19.48 -22.24
N PHE A 305 -0.18 -19.13 -21.88
CA PHE A 305 0.93 -18.96 -22.81
C PHE A 305 2.04 -19.91 -22.44
N ARG A 306 2.71 -20.48 -23.44
CA ARG A 306 3.82 -21.41 -23.22
C ARG A 306 4.94 -21.16 -24.22
N LYS A 307 6.18 -21.16 -23.73
CA LYS A 307 7.39 -21.06 -24.55
C LYS A 307 8.39 -22.11 -24.11
N GLU A 308 8.95 -22.80 -25.09
CA GLU A 308 10.12 -23.65 -24.89
C GLU A 308 11.38 -22.83 -25.16
N VAL A 309 12.37 -22.98 -24.29
CA VAL A 309 13.66 -22.31 -24.41
C VAL A 309 14.78 -23.33 -24.19
N GLU A 310 15.83 -23.22 -25.00
CA GLU A 310 17.04 -24.01 -24.82
C GLU A 310 17.95 -23.28 -23.84
N VAL A 311 18.16 -23.87 -22.66
CA VAL A 311 18.93 -23.26 -21.57
C VAL A 311 20.36 -23.81 -21.59
N PRO A 312 21.38 -22.95 -21.76
CA PRO A 312 22.78 -23.37 -21.70
C PRO A 312 23.13 -24.00 -20.36
N ALA A 313 24.11 -24.91 -20.35
CA ALA A 313 24.57 -25.56 -19.12
C ALA A 313 25.04 -24.58 -18.04
N ALA A 314 25.58 -23.41 -18.43
CA ALA A 314 26.02 -22.37 -17.50
C ALA A 314 24.88 -21.71 -16.69
N MET A 315 23.65 -21.75 -17.21
CA MET A 315 22.45 -21.25 -16.50
C MET A 315 21.83 -22.30 -15.59
N ALA A 316 22.07 -23.60 -15.85
CA ALA A 316 21.45 -24.69 -15.12
C ALA A 316 21.90 -24.70 -13.65
N GLY A 317 20.95 -24.92 -12.73
CA GLY A 317 21.24 -24.95 -11.29
C GLY A 317 21.55 -23.58 -10.67
N GLN A 318 21.60 -22.49 -11.45
CA GLN A 318 21.85 -21.14 -10.93
C GLN A 318 20.55 -20.47 -10.49
N ALA A 319 20.65 -19.55 -9.51
CA ALA A 319 19.59 -18.58 -9.28
C ALA A 319 19.47 -17.65 -10.49
N GLY A 320 18.27 -17.12 -10.71
CA GLY A 320 17.99 -16.30 -11.88
C GLY A 320 16.79 -15.39 -11.74
N ARG A 321 16.50 -14.67 -12.82
CA ARG A 321 15.36 -13.77 -12.93
C ARG A 321 14.66 -13.94 -14.26
N LEU A 322 13.34 -14.05 -14.19
CA LEU A 322 12.44 -13.97 -15.33
C LEU A 322 11.85 -12.56 -15.43
N GLU A 323 12.03 -11.91 -16.58
CA GLU A 323 11.43 -10.61 -16.90
C GLU A 323 10.46 -10.75 -18.06
N LEU A 324 9.21 -10.30 -17.87
CA LEU A 324 8.13 -10.37 -18.86
C LEU A 324 7.47 -9.01 -19.11
N GLY A 325 8.15 -7.91 -18.81
CA GLY A 325 7.59 -6.58 -18.98
C GLY A 325 6.34 -6.34 -18.11
N THR A 326 5.32 -5.69 -18.65
CA THR A 326 3.98 -5.60 -18.02
C THR A 326 3.00 -6.45 -18.81
N LEU A 327 2.04 -7.06 -18.12
CA LEU A 327 1.03 -7.95 -18.68
C LEU A 327 -0.36 -7.39 -18.35
N VAL A 328 -1.32 -7.57 -19.24
CA VAL A 328 -2.72 -7.16 -19.05
C VAL A 328 -3.56 -8.43 -18.86
N ASP A 329 -4.16 -8.69 -17.70
CA ASP A 329 -4.14 -7.91 -16.44
C ASP A 329 -3.32 -8.56 -15.33
N ALA A 330 -3.58 -9.82 -14.99
CA ALA A 330 -2.99 -10.49 -13.84
C ALA A 330 -2.40 -11.84 -14.22
N ASP A 331 -1.23 -12.21 -13.68
CA ASP A 331 -0.55 -13.44 -14.06
C ASP A 331 -0.14 -14.34 -12.90
N SER A 332 -0.02 -15.61 -13.22
CA SER A 332 0.76 -16.61 -12.47
C SER A 332 1.72 -17.26 -13.45
N THR A 333 3.02 -17.18 -13.16
CA THR A 333 4.07 -17.58 -14.09
C THR A 333 4.90 -18.72 -13.52
N TYR A 334 5.15 -19.72 -14.36
CA TYR A 334 5.80 -20.98 -14.02
C TYR A 334 7.02 -21.22 -14.90
N ILE A 335 8.04 -21.86 -14.33
CA ILE A 335 9.16 -22.44 -15.08
C ILE A 335 9.21 -23.93 -14.72
N ASN A 336 9.16 -24.80 -15.73
CA ASN A 336 9.15 -26.26 -15.55
C ASN A 336 8.08 -26.74 -14.53
N GLY A 337 6.91 -26.11 -14.50
CA GLY A 337 5.83 -26.42 -13.56
C GLY A 337 5.99 -25.83 -12.16
N GLN A 338 7.14 -25.23 -11.83
CA GLN A 338 7.32 -24.52 -10.57
C GLN A 338 6.84 -23.07 -10.71
N LEU A 339 5.97 -22.62 -9.79
CA LEU A 339 5.54 -21.22 -9.73
C LEU A 339 6.74 -20.34 -9.35
N VAL A 340 7.07 -19.37 -10.21
CA VAL A 340 8.16 -18.42 -9.97
C VAL A 340 7.67 -17.02 -9.61
N GLY A 341 6.41 -16.70 -9.91
CA GLY A 341 5.84 -15.41 -9.52
C GLY A 341 4.38 -15.22 -9.88
N THR A 342 3.78 -14.21 -9.27
CA THR A 342 2.43 -13.74 -9.57
C THR A 342 2.35 -12.22 -9.47
N THR A 343 1.48 -11.61 -10.25
CA THR A 343 1.17 -10.18 -10.17
C THR A 343 -0.30 -9.97 -10.48
N ALA A 344 -1.01 -9.28 -9.58
CA ALA A 344 -2.47 -9.23 -9.57
C ALA A 344 -3.11 -8.19 -10.51
N TYR A 345 -2.32 -7.33 -11.17
CA TYR A 345 -2.83 -6.27 -12.03
C TYR A 345 -1.76 -5.75 -13.01
N GLN A 346 -2.17 -4.89 -13.95
CA GLN A 346 -1.37 -4.67 -15.15
C GLN A 346 -0.08 -3.85 -14.99
N TYR A 347 0.01 -2.96 -14.00
CA TYR A 347 1.07 -1.94 -13.97
C TYR A 347 2.45 -2.35 -13.41
N PRO A 348 2.57 -3.31 -12.47
CA PRO A 348 3.90 -3.72 -11.99
C PRO A 348 4.66 -4.49 -13.08
N PRO A 349 5.95 -4.21 -13.27
CA PRO A 349 6.78 -5.04 -14.13
C PRO A 349 6.92 -6.44 -13.52
N ARG A 350 6.82 -7.46 -14.36
CA ARG A 350 6.97 -8.88 -14.02
C ARG A 350 8.46 -9.16 -13.97
N LYS A 351 9.00 -9.15 -12.75
CA LYS A 351 10.41 -9.41 -12.44
C LYS A 351 10.44 -10.45 -11.33
N TYR A 352 10.55 -11.71 -11.72
CA TYR A 352 10.44 -12.84 -10.83
C TYR A 352 11.81 -13.45 -10.60
N ASP A 353 12.37 -13.13 -9.43
CA ASP A 353 13.59 -13.74 -8.91
C ASP A 353 13.28 -15.18 -8.47
N PHE A 354 14.10 -16.14 -8.87
CA PHE A 354 13.96 -17.55 -8.49
C PHE A 354 15.29 -18.15 -8.03
N GLY A 355 15.20 -19.14 -7.14
CA GLY A 355 16.37 -19.81 -6.57
C GLY A 355 17.07 -20.80 -7.51
N PRO A 356 18.22 -21.35 -7.09
CA PRO A 356 18.89 -22.41 -7.84
C PRO A 356 18.00 -23.64 -8.02
N GLY A 357 18.24 -24.40 -9.09
CA GLY A 357 17.54 -25.66 -9.39
C GLY A 357 16.22 -25.53 -10.17
N VAL A 358 15.74 -24.31 -10.42
CA VAL A 358 14.56 -24.08 -11.27
C VAL A 358 14.86 -24.37 -12.74
N LEU A 359 16.06 -24.02 -13.19
CA LEU A 359 16.54 -24.25 -14.55
C LEU A 359 17.36 -25.54 -14.64
N LYS A 360 17.13 -26.28 -15.72
CA LYS A 360 17.95 -27.43 -16.13
C LYS A 360 18.70 -27.12 -17.42
N ALA A 361 19.78 -27.86 -17.71
CA ALA A 361 20.42 -27.74 -19.01
C ALA A 361 19.50 -28.29 -20.12
N GLY A 362 19.52 -27.65 -21.28
CA GLY A 362 18.71 -27.98 -22.43
C GLY A 362 17.28 -27.43 -22.35
N LYS A 363 16.30 -28.17 -22.87
CA LYS A 363 14.91 -27.74 -22.96
C LYS A 363 14.29 -27.39 -21.61
N ASN A 364 13.83 -26.16 -21.46
CA ASN A 364 12.99 -25.68 -20.36
C ASN A 364 11.68 -25.11 -20.90
N VAL A 365 10.67 -25.04 -20.03
CA VAL A 365 9.34 -24.55 -20.38
C VAL A 365 8.96 -23.40 -19.47
N ILE A 366 8.57 -22.27 -20.06
CA ILE A 366 7.99 -21.14 -19.36
C ILE A 366 6.50 -21.13 -19.68
N THR A 367 5.66 -21.10 -18.65
CA THR A 367 4.21 -21.05 -18.78
C THR A 367 3.65 -19.84 -18.05
N VAL A 368 2.81 -19.05 -18.70
CA VAL A 368 2.14 -17.88 -18.12
C VAL A 368 0.64 -18.10 -18.16
N ARG A 369 0.00 -18.18 -17.00
CA ARG A 369 -1.45 -18.10 -16.85
C ARG A 369 -1.82 -16.64 -16.71
N LEU A 370 -2.49 -16.07 -17.72
CA LEU A 370 -2.82 -14.66 -17.80
C LEU A 370 -4.33 -14.45 -17.77
N ILE A 371 -4.82 -13.79 -16.71
CA ILE A 371 -6.20 -13.37 -16.54
C ILE A 371 -6.37 -11.96 -17.10
N SER A 372 -7.42 -11.74 -17.88
CA SER A 372 -7.82 -10.42 -18.38
C SER A 372 -9.25 -10.11 -18.00
N ASN A 373 -9.44 -8.88 -17.53
CA ASN A 373 -10.70 -8.39 -17.02
C ASN A 373 -11.37 -7.40 -17.98
N GLY A 374 -10.63 -6.92 -19.00
CA GLY A 374 -11.05 -5.90 -19.97
C GLY A 374 -10.90 -6.29 -21.45
N GLY A 375 -10.78 -7.58 -21.76
CA GLY A 375 -10.90 -8.13 -23.12
C GLY A 375 -9.62 -8.09 -23.95
N ARG A 376 -8.76 -7.09 -23.72
CA ARG A 376 -7.52 -6.88 -24.48
C ARG A 376 -6.27 -7.23 -23.67
N GLY A 377 -6.19 -8.47 -23.21
CA GLY A 377 -5.03 -8.91 -22.45
C GLY A 377 -3.82 -9.25 -23.32
N GLY A 378 -2.67 -9.42 -22.67
CA GLY A 378 -1.42 -9.80 -23.33
C GLY A 378 -0.20 -9.16 -22.71
N PHE A 379 0.85 -9.00 -23.51
CA PHE A 379 2.19 -8.57 -23.10
C PHE A 379 2.49 -7.19 -23.69
N THR A 380 2.77 -6.20 -22.84
CA THR A 380 3.00 -4.82 -23.27
C THR A 380 4.26 -4.68 -24.13
N LYS A 381 4.11 -4.10 -25.32
CA LYS A 381 5.23 -3.83 -26.24
C LYS A 381 6.30 -2.93 -25.59
N GLU A 382 7.51 -2.98 -26.16
CA GLU A 382 8.66 -2.14 -25.76
C GLU A 382 9.19 -2.37 -24.34
N LYS A 383 8.76 -3.45 -23.69
CA LYS A 383 9.30 -3.89 -22.41
C LYS A 383 10.38 -4.97 -22.61
N THR A 384 11.13 -5.24 -21.54
CA THR A 384 12.13 -6.30 -21.49
C THR A 384 11.45 -7.66 -21.31
N TYR A 385 11.87 -8.63 -22.13
CA TYR A 385 11.41 -10.03 -22.13
C TYR A 385 12.62 -10.94 -22.15
N GLN A 386 13.08 -11.39 -20.98
CA GLN A 386 14.29 -12.19 -20.88
C GLN A 386 14.29 -13.16 -19.70
N LEU A 387 15.08 -14.22 -19.82
CA LEU A 387 15.44 -15.11 -18.73
C LEU A 387 16.94 -14.97 -18.46
N THR A 388 17.31 -14.63 -17.23
CA THR A 388 18.71 -14.42 -16.83
C THR A 388 19.13 -15.36 -15.71
N ALA A 389 20.33 -15.94 -15.81
CA ALA A 389 20.95 -16.79 -14.80
C ALA A 389 22.44 -16.97 -15.16
N GLY A 390 23.31 -17.20 -14.17
CA GLY A 390 24.73 -17.52 -14.44
C GLY A 390 25.47 -16.50 -15.31
N GLY A 391 25.09 -15.21 -15.25
CA GLY A 391 25.66 -14.15 -16.10
C GLY A 391 25.22 -14.16 -17.57
N GLN A 392 24.31 -15.06 -17.95
CA GLN A 392 23.74 -15.16 -19.30
C GLN A 392 22.30 -14.65 -19.35
N ALA A 393 21.85 -14.29 -20.54
CA ALA A 393 20.49 -13.84 -20.82
C ALA A 393 19.94 -14.52 -22.07
N LEU A 394 18.69 -15.00 -22.00
CA LEU A 394 17.94 -15.54 -23.14
C LEU A 394 16.80 -14.57 -23.49
N ASP A 395 16.68 -14.23 -24.76
CA ASP A 395 15.56 -13.44 -25.27
C ASP A 395 14.29 -14.28 -25.30
N LEU A 396 13.22 -13.75 -24.72
CA LEU A 396 11.93 -14.43 -24.65
C LEU A 396 10.92 -13.95 -25.71
N ARG A 397 11.30 -12.99 -26.55
CA ARG A 397 10.43 -12.48 -27.63
C ARG A 397 10.17 -13.52 -28.71
N GLY A 398 9.23 -13.19 -29.60
CA GLY A 398 8.86 -14.01 -30.74
C GLY A 398 7.66 -14.91 -30.45
N PRO A 399 7.53 -16.07 -31.12
CA PRO A 399 6.35 -16.90 -31.03
C PRO A 399 6.24 -17.56 -29.65
N TRP A 400 5.03 -17.52 -29.09
CA TRP A 400 4.59 -18.29 -27.93
C TRP A 400 3.33 -19.05 -28.29
N GLN A 401 3.24 -20.29 -27.83
CA GLN A 401 2.00 -21.06 -27.87
C GLN A 401 0.98 -20.40 -26.96
N TYR A 402 -0.29 -20.37 -27.35
CA TYR A 402 -1.37 -19.89 -26.50
C TYR A 402 -2.59 -20.80 -26.56
N LYS A 403 -3.36 -20.82 -25.48
CA LYS A 403 -4.65 -21.52 -25.42
C LYS A 403 -5.62 -20.81 -24.48
N LEU A 404 -6.87 -20.72 -24.90
CA LEU A 404 -7.96 -20.23 -24.06
C LEU A 404 -8.23 -21.25 -22.95
N GLY A 405 -8.06 -20.85 -21.70
CA GLY A 405 -8.40 -21.67 -20.54
C GLY A 405 -9.89 -21.59 -20.19
N GLY A 406 -10.49 -20.39 -20.28
CA GLY A 406 -11.91 -20.19 -20.05
C GLY A 406 -12.34 -18.75 -20.32
N THR A 407 -13.60 -18.55 -20.70
CA THR A 407 -14.19 -17.23 -20.95
C THR A 407 -14.98 -16.75 -19.73
N MET A 408 -15.04 -15.43 -19.54
CA MET A 408 -15.82 -14.77 -18.50
C MET A 408 -16.53 -13.52 -19.05
N PRO A 409 -17.59 -13.03 -18.40
CA PRO A 409 -18.00 -11.63 -18.56
C PRO A 409 -16.90 -10.68 -18.02
N PRO A 410 -16.96 -9.37 -18.33
CA PRO A 410 -16.12 -8.38 -17.65
C PRO A 410 -16.24 -8.51 -16.12
N THR A 411 -15.16 -8.24 -15.39
CA THR A 411 -15.23 -8.22 -13.93
C THR A 411 -16.24 -7.18 -13.45
N PRO A 412 -17.00 -7.46 -12.37
CA PRO A 412 -17.86 -6.46 -11.76
C PRO A 412 -17.08 -5.18 -11.41
N GLY A 413 -17.69 -4.02 -11.67
CA GLY A 413 -17.12 -2.73 -11.30
C GLY A 413 -17.02 -2.58 -9.77
N THR A 414 -15.98 -1.90 -9.31
CA THR A 414 -15.76 -1.61 -7.88
C THR A 414 -15.62 -0.13 -7.63
N THR A 415 -16.17 0.34 -6.51
CA THR A 415 -16.02 1.71 -6.06
C THR A 415 -14.59 1.96 -5.58
N THR A 416 -13.89 2.88 -6.24
CA THR A 416 -12.57 3.33 -5.80
C THR A 416 -12.74 4.39 -4.72
N PHE A 417 -12.94 3.96 -3.47
CA PHE A 417 -13.25 4.85 -2.36
C PHE A 417 -12.16 5.90 -2.10
N GLN A 418 -10.89 5.53 -2.23
CA GLN A 418 -9.78 6.46 -2.05
C GLN A 418 -9.77 7.62 -3.05
N TYR A 419 -10.58 7.57 -4.13
CA TYR A 419 -10.72 8.67 -5.08
C TYR A 419 -11.90 9.58 -4.78
N GLN A 420 -12.75 9.22 -3.81
CA GLN A 420 -13.93 10.01 -3.50
C GLN A 420 -13.54 11.30 -2.75
N PRO A 421 -14.23 12.42 -3.02
CA PRO A 421 -13.82 13.74 -2.52
C PRO A 421 -13.66 13.80 -0.99
N GLY A 422 -12.59 14.44 -0.54
CA GLY A 422 -12.25 14.69 0.87
C GLY A 422 -11.86 13.46 1.71
N GLY A 423 -11.99 12.25 1.16
CA GLY A 423 -11.71 11.02 1.89
C GLY A 423 -10.26 10.92 2.36
N LEU A 424 -9.30 11.25 1.50
CA LEU A 424 -7.87 11.18 1.81
C LEU A 424 -7.43 12.34 2.69
N TYR A 425 -8.02 13.53 2.54
CA TYR A 425 -7.76 14.64 3.47
C TYR A 425 -8.02 14.21 4.91
N ASN A 426 -9.22 13.70 5.17
CA ASN A 426 -9.65 13.31 6.51
C ASN A 426 -8.83 12.14 7.09
N GLY A 427 -8.46 11.18 6.24
CA GLY A 427 -7.78 9.96 6.68
C GLY A 427 -6.27 10.07 6.77
N LEU A 428 -5.66 10.98 6.00
CA LEU A 428 -4.20 11.05 5.82
C LEU A 428 -3.59 12.42 6.11
N VAL A 429 -4.21 13.50 5.63
CA VAL A 429 -3.66 14.87 5.79
C VAL A 429 -3.95 15.38 7.19
N ALA A 430 -5.23 15.35 7.60
CA ALA A 430 -5.68 15.88 8.88
C ALA A 430 -4.93 15.31 10.11
N PRO A 431 -4.66 13.99 10.20
CA PRO A 431 -3.86 13.43 11.30
C PRO A 431 -2.42 13.94 11.37
N ALA A 432 -1.87 14.44 10.26
CA ALA A 432 -0.49 14.91 10.16
C ALA A 432 -0.34 16.42 10.37
N LEU A 433 -1.43 17.19 10.28
CA LEU A 433 -1.41 18.66 10.45
C LEU A 433 -0.75 19.17 11.74
N PRO A 434 -0.84 18.47 12.90
CA PRO A 434 -0.14 18.93 14.09
C PRO A 434 1.39 18.88 13.97
N TYR A 435 1.93 18.08 13.03
CA TYR A 435 3.35 17.94 12.77
C TYR A 435 3.86 19.14 11.97
N ALA A 436 4.82 19.86 12.53
CA ALA A 436 5.46 20.99 11.85
C ALA A 436 6.31 20.51 10.66
N VAL A 437 6.14 21.14 9.50
CA VAL A 437 6.89 20.83 8.27
C VAL A 437 7.54 22.07 7.67
N LYS A 438 8.66 21.89 6.96
CA LYS A 438 9.34 22.92 6.16
C LYS A 438 8.56 23.26 4.90
N GLY A 439 7.90 22.25 4.30
CA GLY A 439 7.17 22.39 3.06
C GLY A 439 6.51 21.08 2.62
N VAL A 440 5.74 21.19 1.53
CA VAL A 440 5.02 20.08 0.91
C VAL A 440 5.60 19.81 -0.48
N LEU A 441 5.88 18.55 -0.78
CA LEU A 441 6.16 18.06 -2.13
C LEU A 441 4.88 17.43 -2.65
N TRP A 442 4.28 18.04 -3.68
CA TRP A 442 3.03 17.58 -4.26
C TRP A 442 3.27 17.03 -5.67
N TYR A 443 2.81 15.81 -5.94
CA TYR A 443 2.82 15.21 -7.28
C TYR A 443 1.41 14.77 -7.66
N GLN A 444 0.74 15.44 -8.60
CA GLN A 444 -0.59 15.05 -9.08
C GLN A 444 -0.88 15.62 -10.47
N GLY A 445 -1.73 14.96 -11.26
CA GLY A 445 -2.17 15.49 -12.56
C GLY A 445 -2.87 14.49 -13.49
N GLU A 446 -2.54 13.19 -13.43
CA GLU A 446 -3.08 12.19 -14.38
C GLU A 446 -4.60 12.00 -14.22
N SER A 447 -5.11 11.84 -12.99
CA SER A 447 -6.52 11.50 -12.78
C SER A 447 -7.51 12.65 -13.05
N ASN A 448 -7.01 13.87 -13.14
CA ASN A 448 -7.80 15.06 -13.49
C ASN A 448 -7.52 15.57 -14.91
N VAL A 449 -6.67 14.90 -15.70
CA VAL A 449 -6.22 15.37 -17.03
C VAL A 449 -7.38 15.66 -17.98
N GLY A 450 -8.46 14.89 -17.91
CA GLY A 450 -9.67 15.10 -18.72
C GLY A 450 -10.54 16.28 -18.27
N ARG A 451 -10.17 17.00 -17.20
CA ARG A 451 -10.90 18.13 -16.61
C ARG A 451 -9.94 19.27 -16.25
N PRO A 452 -9.28 19.91 -17.23
CA PRO A 452 -8.21 20.87 -16.98
C PRO A 452 -8.65 22.12 -16.18
N ALA A 453 -9.87 22.63 -16.41
CA ALA A 453 -10.41 23.76 -15.66
C ALA A 453 -10.65 23.40 -14.19
N ASP A 454 -11.29 22.25 -13.93
CA ASP A 454 -11.48 21.73 -12.56
C ASP A 454 -10.12 21.55 -11.88
N TYR A 455 -9.13 20.99 -12.58
CA TYR A 455 -7.80 20.74 -12.04
C TYR A 455 -7.12 22.03 -11.53
N TYR A 456 -7.13 23.10 -12.32
CA TYR A 456 -6.54 24.38 -11.89
C TYR A 456 -7.23 24.93 -10.63
N ALA A 457 -8.56 24.89 -10.58
CA ALA A 457 -9.31 25.39 -9.44
C ALA A 457 -9.10 24.53 -8.19
N LEU A 458 -9.16 23.20 -8.32
CA LEU A 458 -8.95 22.24 -7.23
C LEU A 458 -7.54 22.37 -6.64
N THR A 459 -6.51 22.39 -7.48
CA THR A 459 -5.12 22.49 -7.01
C THR A 459 -4.82 23.85 -6.37
N SER A 460 -5.36 24.95 -6.92
CA SER A 460 -5.27 26.27 -6.31
C SER A 460 -5.92 26.31 -4.93
N SER A 461 -7.08 25.65 -4.78
CA SER A 461 -7.77 25.52 -3.49
C SER A 461 -6.96 24.67 -2.51
N LEU A 462 -6.44 23.52 -2.95
CA LEU A 462 -5.60 22.63 -2.15
C LEU A 462 -4.38 23.35 -1.57
N VAL A 463 -3.65 24.11 -2.39
CA VAL A 463 -2.47 24.85 -1.94
C VAL A 463 -2.83 25.88 -0.86
N LYS A 464 -3.94 26.60 -1.02
CA LYS A 464 -4.41 27.59 -0.03
C LYS A 464 -4.86 26.90 1.26
N ASP A 465 -5.68 25.88 1.14
CA ASP A 465 -6.23 25.08 2.23
C ASP A 465 -5.11 24.50 3.11
N TRP A 466 -4.14 23.82 2.50
CA TRP A 466 -3.06 23.17 3.24
C TRP A 466 -2.10 24.18 3.87
N ARG A 467 -1.81 25.31 3.22
CA ARG A 467 -1.01 26.39 3.82
C ARG A 467 -1.67 26.94 5.08
N THR A 468 -2.99 27.14 5.06
CA THR A 468 -3.75 27.57 6.23
C THR A 468 -3.69 26.55 7.37
N HIS A 469 -3.68 25.26 7.06
CA HIS A 469 -3.71 24.20 8.07
C HIS A 469 -2.35 23.79 8.64
N PHE A 470 -1.25 23.95 7.89
CA PHE A 470 0.10 23.63 8.35
C PHE A 470 0.83 24.80 9.04
N GLN A 471 0.36 26.04 8.84
CA GLN A 471 0.80 27.22 9.60
C GLN A 471 0.19 27.18 11.00
#